data_AF-W2CQB8-F1
#
_entry.id   AF-W2CQB8-F1
#
_cell.length_a   1.000
_cell.length_b   1.000
_cell.length_c   1.000
_cell.angle_alpha   90.00
_cell.angle_beta   90.00
_cell.angle_gamma   90.00
#
_symmetry.space_group_name_H-M   'P 1'
#
loop_
_entity.id
_entity.type
_entity.pdbx_description
1 polymer ?
#
loop_
_entity_poly.entity_id
_entity_poly.type
_entity_poly.pdbx_seq_one_letter_code
_entity_poly.pdbx_strand_id
1 'polypeptide(L)'
;MPPFERAVICIKHFEGLHTWKDYPYVGYGHKLLPREKFTPAMTERQADSLLRADLMKRLMMFKDYGKDALLLAVLSYNVGTGRLLGYGKHPKSRLLRKIESGDRDFYREFVSFCRY
;
A
#
# COMPACT_ATOMS: atom_id res chain seq x y z
N MET A 1 12.69 0.89 16.55
CA MET A 1 11.32 0.83 16.04
C MET A 1 11.26 -0.18 14.89
N PRO A 2 10.33 -1.16 14.90
CA PRO A 2 10.20 -2.14 13.82
C PRO A 2 9.92 -1.45 12.47
N PRO A 3 10.39 -2.01 11.33
CA PRO A 3 10.15 -1.43 10.01
C PRO A 3 8.65 -1.25 9.68
N PHE A 4 7.80 -2.17 10.14
CA PHE A 4 6.36 -2.11 9.94
C PHE A 4 5.72 -0.89 10.63
N GLU A 5 6.09 -0.62 11.89
CA GLU A 5 5.59 0.55 12.63
C GLU A 5 6.00 1.85 11.96
N ARG A 6 7.24 1.93 11.46
CA ARG A 6 7.70 3.09 10.68
C ARG A 6 6.84 3.32 9.45
N ALA A 7 6.50 2.25 8.72
CA ALA A 7 5.64 2.35 7.54
C ALA A 7 4.25 2.88 7.89
N VAL A 8 3.64 2.38 8.97
CA VAL A 8 2.35 2.87 9.47
C VAL A 8 2.42 4.35 9.79
N ILE A 9 3.42 4.79 10.57
CA ILE A 9 3.59 6.21 10.94
C ILE A 9 3.79 7.09 9.70
N CYS A 10 4.61 6.65 8.73
CA CYS A 10 4.80 7.37 7.48
C CYS A 10 3.49 7.52 6.70
N ILE A 11 2.71 6.46 6.54
CA ILE A 11 1.42 6.51 5.84
C ILE A 11 0.48 7.48 6.55
N LYS A 12 0.36 7.39 7.89
CA LYS A 12 -0.48 8.31 8.68
C LYS A 12 -0.08 9.78 8.49
N HIS A 13 1.22 10.05 8.42
CA HIS A 13 1.75 11.40 8.25
C HIS A 13 1.45 12.00 6.87
N PHE A 14 1.55 11.20 5.80
CA PHE A 14 1.36 11.69 4.43
C PHE A 14 -0.10 11.64 3.94
N GLU A 15 -0.87 10.63 4.30
CA GLU A 15 -2.27 10.47 3.87
C GLU A 15 -3.24 11.33 4.70
N GLY A 16 -2.97 11.48 5.99
CA GLY A 16 -3.90 12.12 6.92
C GLY A 16 -5.20 11.31 7.15
N LEU A 17 -5.97 11.72 8.16
CA LEU A 17 -7.24 11.08 8.48
C LEU A 17 -8.36 11.65 7.60
N HIS A 18 -8.88 10.80 6.72
CA HIS A 18 -9.95 11.12 5.79
C HIS A 18 -11.28 11.32 6.53
N THR A 19 -12.06 12.28 6.05
CA THR A 19 -13.37 12.65 6.61
C THR A 19 -14.49 12.37 5.60
N TRP A 20 -15.73 12.72 5.94
CA TRP A 20 -16.88 12.58 5.05
C TRP A 20 -16.71 13.25 3.67
N LYS A 21 -15.84 14.27 3.57
CA LYS A 21 -15.57 14.98 2.32
C LYS A 21 -14.77 14.16 1.31
N ASP A 22 -14.06 13.14 1.78
CA ASP A 22 -13.13 12.34 0.99
C ASP A 22 -13.76 11.01 0.54
N TYR A 23 -15.07 10.84 0.75
CA TYR A 23 -15.81 9.66 0.32
C TYR A 23 -15.59 9.40 -1.19
N PRO A 24 -15.25 8.17 -1.61
CA PRO A 24 -15.37 6.89 -0.90
C PRO A 24 -14.13 6.44 -0.09
N TYR A 25 -13.17 7.32 0.18
CA TYR A 25 -12.00 7.00 0.98
C TYR A 25 -12.25 7.29 2.46
N VAL A 26 -11.79 6.38 3.33
CA VAL A 26 -11.97 6.43 4.79
C VAL A 26 -10.67 6.10 5.51
N GLY A 27 -10.54 6.57 6.76
CA GLY A 27 -9.34 6.31 7.55
C GLY A 27 -8.10 6.95 6.94
N TYR A 28 -7.01 6.19 6.77
CA TYR A 28 -5.76 6.68 6.18
C TYR A 28 -5.65 6.36 4.67
N GLY A 29 -6.73 6.58 3.91
CA GLY A 29 -6.75 6.33 2.46
C GLY A 29 -7.31 4.96 2.03
N HIS A 30 -8.04 4.26 2.91
CA HIS A 30 -8.72 3.02 2.55
C HIS A 30 -9.93 3.32 1.66
N LYS A 31 -9.97 2.74 0.46
CA LYS A 31 -11.11 2.88 -0.44
C LYS A 31 -12.20 1.86 -0.08
N LEU A 32 -13.37 2.35 0.34
CA LEU A 32 -14.53 1.52 0.61
C LEU A 32 -14.89 0.67 -0.61
N LEU A 33 -14.94 -0.65 -0.42
CA LEU A 33 -15.49 -1.54 -1.43
C LEU A 33 -17.03 -1.58 -1.32
N PRO A 34 -17.77 -1.85 -2.42
CA PRO A 34 -19.24 -1.82 -2.42
C PRO A 34 -19.94 -2.74 -1.41
N ARG A 35 -19.20 -3.70 -0.82
CA ARG A 35 -19.71 -4.67 0.16
C ARG A 35 -19.29 -4.35 1.59
N GLU A 36 -18.41 -3.36 1.79
CA GLU A 36 -17.92 -2.96 3.10
C GLU A 36 -18.85 -1.90 3.71
N LYS A 37 -19.20 -2.09 4.99
CA LYS A 37 -20.09 -1.17 5.74
C LYS A 37 -19.29 -0.22 6.65
N PHE A 38 -18.07 0.17 6.25
CA PHE A 38 -17.31 1.13 7.06
C PHE A 38 -17.92 2.52 6.95
N THR A 39 -18.01 3.21 8.09
CA THR A 39 -18.48 4.60 8.13
C THR A 39 -17.30 5.55 7.98
N PRO A 40 -17.46 6.70 7.30
CA PRO A 40 -16.43 7.74 7.23
C PRO A 40 -16.12 8.37 8.60
N ALA A 41 -17.07 8.30 9.55
CA ALA A 41 -16.89 8.73 10.93
C ALA A 41 -16.18 7.67 11.79
N MET A 42 -14.97 7.25 11.40
CA MET A 42 -14.17 6.32 12.20
C MET A 42 -13.22 7.06 13.15
N THR A 43 -13.03 6.52 14.35
CA THR A 43 -12.04 7.03 15.30
C THR A 43 -10.63 6.78 14.79
N GLU A 44 -9.65 7.57 15.26
CA GLU A 44 -8.24 7.37 14.87
C GLU A 44 -7.76 5.94 15.17
N ARG A 45 -8.22 5.34 16.28
CA ARG A 45 -7.90 3.94 16.64
C ARG A 45 -8.48 2.93 15.65
N GLN A 46 -9.72 3.16 15.17
CA GLN A 46 -10.32 2.31 14.14
C GLN A 46 -9.60 2.46 12.81
N ALA A 47 -9.26 3.69 12.41
CA ALA A 47 -8.47 3.96 11.21
C ALA A 47 -7.07 3.32 11.27
N ASP A 48 -6.41 3.38 12.43
CA ASP A 48 -5.11 2.76 12.67
C ASP A 48 -5.18 1.23 12.57
N SER A 49 -6.20 0.62 13.18
CA SER A 49 -6.44 -0.82 13.09
C SER A 49 -6.72 -1.27 11.66
N LEU A 50 -7.52 -0.50 10.92
CA LEU A 50 -7.81 -0.75 9.50
C LEU A 50 -6.55 -0.67 8.64
N LEU A 51 -5.78 0.42 8.80
CA LEU A 51 -4.50 0.61 8.10
C LEU A 51 -3.54 -0.55 8.35
N ARG A 52 -3.40 -0.99 9.61
CA ARG A 52 -2.56 -2.14 9.98
C ARG A 52 -3.05 -3.43 9.33
N ALA A 53 -4.36 -3.67 9.33
CA ALA A 53 -4.94 -4.86 8.72
C ALA A 53 -4.72 -4.89 7.20
N ASP A 54 -4.90 -3.77 6.52
CA ASP A 54 -4.69 -3.68 5.07
C ASP A 54 -3.22 -3.78 4.69
N LEU A 55 -2.34 -3.15 5.46
CA LEU A 55 -0.90 -3.26 5.25
C LEU A 55 -0.41 -4.69 5.50
N MET A 56 -0.96 -5.40 6.49
CA MET A 56 -0.67 -6.82 6.74
C MET A 56 -1.16 -7.72 5.60
N LYS A 57 -2.38 -7.51 5.09
CA LYS A 57 -2.87 -8.25 3.90
C LYS A 57 -1.93 -8.07 2.70
N ARG A 58 -1.46 -6.83 2.47
CA ARG A 58 -0.51 -6.52 1.39
C ARG A 58 0.86 -7.15 1.64
N LEU A 59 1.37 -7.08 2.87
CA LEU A 59 2.61 -7.74 3.24
C LEU A 59 2.55 -9.24 2.98
N MET A 60 1.41 -9.87 3.29
CA MET A 60 1.20 -11.29 3.05
C MET A 60 1.16 -11.65 1.55
N MET A 61 0.65 -10.75 0.69
CA MET A 61 0.74 -10.91 -0.77
C MET A 61 2.18 -10.85 -1.28
N PHE A 62 3.05 -10.05 -0.65
CA PHE A 62 4.45 -9.90 -1.05
C PHE A 62 5.43 -10.71 -0.19
N LYS A 63 4.96 -11.65 0.65
CA LYS A 63 5.80 -12.38 1.60
C LYS A 63 6.98 -13.10 0.93
N ASP A 64 6.77 -13.57 -0.29
CA ASP A 64 7.77 -14.34 -1.06
C ASP A 64 8.92 -13.44 -1.57
N TYR A 65 8.77 -12.11 -1.49
CA TYR A 65 9.82 -11.13 -1.81
C TYR A 65 10.74 -10.82 -0.61
N GLY A 66 10.57 -11.50 0.53
CA GLY A 66 11.47 -11.43 1.68
C GLY A 66 11.65 -10.00 2.21
N LYS A 67 12.89 -9.49 2.19
CA LYS A 67 13.21 -8.14 2.72
C LYS A 67 12.53 -7.00 1.96
N ASP A 68 12.14 -7.23 0.71
CA ASP A 68 11.49 -6.24 -0.14
C ASP A 68 9.95 -6.24 0.03
N ALA A 69 9.40 -7.23 0.75
CA ALA A 69 7.96 -7.41 0.95
C ALA A 69 7.29 -6.15 1.54
N LEU A 70 7.91 -5.56 2.56
CA LEU A 70 7.37 -4.36 3.21
C LEU A 70 7.38 -3.15 2.27
N LEU A 71 8.45 -2.97 1.49
CA LEU A 71 8.56 -1.88 0.51
C LEU A 71 7.46 -2.01 -0.56
N LEU A 72 7.27 -3.23 -1.07
CA LEU A 72 6.24 -3.52 -2.07
C LEU A 72 4.83 -3.36 -1.49
N ALA A 73 4.60 -3.75 -0.24
CA ALA A 73 3.33 -3.55 0.45
C ALA A 73 2.97 -2.06 0.54
N VAL A 74 3.90 -1.21 1.00
CA VAL A 74 3.70 0.24 1.12
C VAL A 74 3.53 0.89 -0.25
N LEU A 75 4.33 0.50 -1.24
CA LEU A 75 4.18 1.02 -2.61
C LEU A 75 2.82 0.63 -3.19
N SER A 76 2.39 -0.62 -3.01
CA SER A 76 1.09 -1.10 -3.47
C SER A 76 -0.08 -0.36 -2.81
N TYR A 77 0.12 0.15 -1.58
CA TYR A 77 -0.86 0.94 -0.87
C TYR A 77 -1.18 2.21 -1.67
N ASN A 78 -0.13 2.91 -2.10
CA ASN A 78 -0.20 4.16 -2.86
C ASN A 78 -0.68 3.93 -4.31
N VAL A 79 -0.07 2.99 -5.03
CA VAL A 79 -0.28 2.87 -6.50
C VAL A 79 -1.19 1.71 -6.93
N GLY A 80 -1.66 0.91 -5.97
CA GLY A 80 -2.46 -0.29 -6.21
C GLY A 80 -1.63 -1.54 -6.49
N THR A 81 -2.11 -2.70 -6.02
CA THR A 81 -1.47 -4.01 -6.23
C THR A 81 -1.44 -4.43 -7.69
N GLY A 82 -2.51 -4.19 -8.44
CA GLY A 82 -2.61 -4.54 -9.85
C GLY A 82 -1.58 -3.83 -10.73
N ARG A 83 -1.15 -2.62 -10.35
CA ARG A 83 -0.10 -1.88 -11.06
C ARG A 83 1.29 -2.50 -10.86
N LEU A 84 1.50 -3.16 -9.72
CA LEU A 84 2.76 -3.87 -9.42
C LEU A 84 2.77 -5.28 -10.00
N LEU A 85 1.77 -6.09 -9.64
CA LEU A 85 1.67 -7.51 -10.01
C LEU A 85 1.23 -7.73 -11.46
N GLY A 86 0.69 -6.70 -12.11
CA GLY A 86 0.03 -6.85 -13.41
C GLY A 86 -1.34 -7.52 -13.28
N TYR A 87 -2.15 -7.41 -14.34
CA TYR A 87 -3.44 -8.08 -14.44
C TYR A 87 -3.79 -8.34 -15.92
N GLY A 88 -4.33 -9.52 -16.22
CA GLY A 88 -4.73 -9.90 -17.58
C GLY A 88 -3.59 -9.77 -18.59
N LYS A 89 -3.68 -8.80 -19.50
CA LYS A 89 -2.66 -8.51 -20.52
C LYS A 89 -1.54 -7.57 -20.04
N HIS A 90 -1.67 -6.98 -18.84
CA HIS A 90 -0.65 -6.12 -18.27
C HIS A 90 0.39 -6.98 -17.53
N PRO A 91 1.67 -6.98 -17.97
CA PRO A 91 2.71 -7.74 -17.30
C PRO A 91 3.06 -7.12 -15.94
N LYS A 92 3.73 -7.92 -15.10
CA LYS A 92 4.34 -7.43 -13.87
C LYS A 92 5.19 -6.19 -14.13
N SER A 93 5.15 -5.25 -13.19
CA SER A 93 5.99 -4.06 -13.22
C SER A 93 7.47 -4.41 -13.39
N ARG A 94 8.21 -3.51 -14.04
CA ARG A 94 9.66 -3.66 -14.20
C ARG A 94 10.38 -3.72 -12.86
N LEU A 95 9.86 -3.03 -11.84
CA LEU A 95 10.31 -3.12 -10.45
C LEU A 95 10.28 -4.55 -9.93
N LEU A 96 9.14 -5.24 -10.01
CA LEU A 96 9.04 -6.63 -9.54
C LEU A 96 9.96 -7.56 -10.33
N ARG A 97 10.04 -7.40 -11.66
CA ARG A 97 10.92 -8.23 -12.49
C ARG A 97 12.40 -8.08 -12.10
N LYS A 98 12.85 -6.87 -11.77
CA LYS A 98 14.21 -6.61 -11.26
C LYS A 98 14.45 -7.28 -9.91
N ILE A 99 13.52 -7.13 -8.97
CA ILE A 99 13.62 -7.77 -7.65
C ILE A 99 13.67 -9.30 -7.80
N GLU A 100 12.82 -9.88 -8.66
CA GLU A 100 12.80 -11.32 -8.97
C GLU A 100 14.09 -11.80 -9.62
N SER A 101 14.72 -10.98 -10.48
CA SER A 101 16.02 -11.30 -11.08
C SER A 101 17.22 -11.00 -10.17
N GLY A 102 16.99 -10.53 -8.93
CA GLY A 102 18.03 -10.16 -7.98
C GLY A 102 18.72 -8.81 -8.26
N ASP A 103 18.24 -8.05 -9.26
CA ASP A 103 18.74 -6.72 -9.58
C ASP A 103 18.28 -5.73 -8.49
N ARG A 104 19.26 -5.11 -7.84
CA ARG A 104 19.04 -4.14 -6.76
C ARG A 104 18.98 -2.70 -7.24
N ASP A 105 19.32 -2.42 -8.50
CA ASP A 105 19.19 -1.10 -9.11
C ASP A 105 17.76 -0.89 -9.62
N PHE A 106 16.79 -0.92 -8.70
CA PHE A 106 15.37 -0.69 -9.00
C PHE A 106 14.86 0.66 -8.51
N TYR A 107 15.75 1.54 -8.01
CA TYR A 107 15.38 2.84 -7.46
C TYR A 107 14.64 3.70 -8.50
N ARG A 108 15.11 3.69 -9.75
CA ARG A 108 14.49 4.45 -10.84
C ARG A 108 13.06 3.98 -11.11
N GLU A 109 12.83 2.66 -11.14
CA GLU A 109 11.50 2.08 -11.28
C GLU A 109 10.63 2.40 -10.07
N PHE A 110 11.17 2.35 -8.85
CA PHE A 110 10.45 2.70 -7.63
C PHE A 110 9.96 4.16 -7.67
N VAL A 111 10.86 5.11 -7.93
CA VAL A 111 10.50 6.55 -7.98
C VAL A 111 9.56 6.88 -9.13
N SER A 112 9.59 6.10 -10.23
CA SER A 112 8.66 6.29 -11.35
C SER A 112 7.19 6.13 -10.95
N PHE A 113 6.90 5.39 -9.87
CA PHE A 113 5.55 5.24 -9.31
C PHE A 113 5.11 6.42 -8.44
N CYS A 114 6.07 7.22 -7.94
CA CYS A 114 5.81 8.37 -7.08
C CYS A 114 5.59 9.67 -7.86
N ARG A 115 5.71 9.65 -9.20
CA ARG A 115 5.43 10.81 -10.06
C ARG A 115 3.95 10.84 -10.39
N TYR A 116 3.21 11.69 -9.67
CA TYR A 116 1.88 12.18 -10.02
C TYR A 116 1.99 13.66 -10.44
#